data_AF-Q6UVV3-F1
#
_entry.id   AF-Q6UVV3-F1
#
_cell.length_a   1.000
_cell.length_b   1.000
_cell.length_c   1.000
_cell.angle_alpha   90.00
_cell.angle_beta   90.00
_cell.angle_gamma   90.00
#
_symmetry.space_group_name_H-M   'P 1'
#
loop_
_entity.id
_entity.type
_entity.pdbx_description
1 polymer ?
#
loop_
_entity_poly.entity_id
_entity_poly.type
_entity_poly.pdbx_seq_one_letter_code
_entity_poly.pdbx_strand_id
1 'polypeptide(L)'
;MSISIHKPRALKHTLSKNLNRIQDFGFFLSGIIDGDGHFSAIPQLVICFHEKDISVAYFLKKQIQYGTVSKVKNKKAIKFVVSHFLGLKKICRLVHNKLQHHTKIEQYNTRLTKLAPFNLDDCNSCKTEKKSFVLTENSWFAGFFLSDGSFQIKILHKNNRELPEIRLVIQVDQKDS
;
A
#
# COMPACT_ATOMS: atom_id res chain seq x y z
N MET A 1 7.35 39.51 17.86
CA MET A 1 7.66 38.13 18.29
C MET A 1 7.94 37.32 17.03
N SER A 2 9.21 36.98 16.74
CA SER A 2 9.59 36.28 15.51
C SER A 2 9.55 34.77 15.76
N ILE A 3 8.60 34.08 15.12
CA ILE A 3 8.50 32.63 15.20
C ILE A 3 9.55 32.04 14.24
N SER A 4 10.61 31.45 14.81
CA SER A 4 11.58 30.70 14.02
C SER A 4 10.95 29.38 13.58
N ILE A 5 10.58 29.28 12.31
CA ILE A 5 10.09 28.04 11.71
C ILE A 5 11.32 27.23 11.33
N HIS A 6 11.71 26.28 12.18
CA HIS A 6 12.67 25.25 11.80
C HIS A 6 12.06 24.45 10.65
N LYS A 7 12.53 24.67 9.42
CA LYS A 7 12.21 23.82 8.28
C LYS A 7 12.97 22.51 8.48
N PRO A 8 12.32 21.41 8.87
CA PRO A 8 13.03 20.15 9.06
C PRO A 8 13.69 19.82 7.73
N ARG A 9 15.01 19.64 7.74
CA ARG A 9 15.72 19.17 6.56
C ARG A 9 15.24 17.73 6.36
N ALA A 10 14.25 17.54 5.48
CA ALA A 10 13.74 16.22 5.16
C ALA A 10 14.94 15.38 4.70
N LEU A 11 15.35 14.43 5.55
CA LEU A 11 16.33 13.43 5.16
C LEU A 11 15.80 12.79 3.87
N LYS A 12 16.65 12.69 2.84
CA LYS A 12 16.29 12.00 1.58
C LYS A 12 15.55 10.72 1.94
N HIS A 13 14.28 10.66 1.54
CA HIS A 13 13.29 9.63 1.82
C HIS A 13 13.89 8.29 2.27
N THR A 14 14.02 8.10 3.58
CA THR A 14 14.62 6.92 4.23
C THR A 14 13.81 5.65 4.04
N LEU A 15 12.60 5.74 3.48
CA LEU A 15 11.87 4.59 2.92
C LEU A 15 12.78 3.78 1.99
N SER A 16 13.65 4.45 1.20
CA SER A 16 14.61 3.78 0.33
C SER A 16 15.80 3.14 1.07
N LYS A 17 16.10 3.46 2.33
CA LYS A 17 17.23 2.83 3.06
C LYS A 17 16.78 1.59 3.85
N ASN A 18 15.58 1.63 4.42
CA ASN A 18 15.02 0.53 5.22
C ASN A 18 14.20 -0.49 4.40
N LEU A 19 13.56 -0.10 3.27
CA LEU A 19 12.88 -1.03 2.36
C LEU A 19 13.84 -1.68 1.32
N ASN A 20 15.15 -1.57 1.52
CA ASN A 20 16.14 -2.17 0.60
C ASN A 20 16.14 -3.69 0.59
N ARG A 21 15.47 -4.33 1.57
CA ARG A 21 15.23 -5.78 1.54
C ARG A 21 13.97 -6.06 0.74
N ILE A 22 14.09 -6.94 -0.25
CA ILE A 22 12.97 -7.42 -1.09
C ILE A 22 11.79 -7.90 -0.23
N GLN A 23 12.08 -8.51 0.93
CA GLN A 23 11.07 -8.99 1.87
C GLN A 23 10.26 -7.85 2.50
N ASP A 24 10.93 -6.78 2.96
CA ASP A 24 10.28 -5.60 3.55
C ASP A 24 9.41 -4.88 2.52
N PHE A 25 9.90 -4.75 1.27
CA PHE A 25 9.09 -4.22 0.17
C PHE A 25 7.87 -5.10 -0.15
N GLY A 26 8.02 -6.43 -0.11
CA GLY A 26 6.90 -7.36 -0.33
C GLY A 26 5.78 -7.18 0.69
N PHE A 27 6.12 -7.09 1.98
CA PHE A 27 5.13 -6.80 3.04
C PHE A 27 4.49 -5.43 2.87
N PHE A 28 5.29 -4.39 2.61
CA PHE A 28 4.77 -3.04 2.36
C PHE A 28 3.78 -3.00 1.18
N LEU A 29 4.14 -3.64 0.06
CA LEU A 29 3.27 -3.73 -1.11
C LEU A 29 1.98 -4.50 -0.79
N SER A 30 2.06 -5.61 -0.04
CA SER A 30 0.88 -6.35 0.40
C SER A 30 -0.07 -5.51 1.24
N GLY A 31 0.45 -4.70 2.16
CA GLY A 31 -0.36 -3.78 2.96
C GLY A 31 -1.13 -2.77 2.13
N ILE A 32 -0.45 -2.14 1.14
CA ILE A 32 -1.12 -1.22 0.20
C ILE A 32 -2.19 -1.95 -0.62
N ILE A 33 -1.94 -3.20 -1.04
CA ILE A 33 -2.91 -3.97 -1.81
C ILE A 33 -4.14 -4.32 -0.95
N ASP A 34 -3.92 -4.66 0.32
CA ASP A 34 -4.99 -4.97 1.26
C ASP A 34 -5.91 -3.78 1.52
N GLY A 35 -5.37 -2.55 1.56
CA GLY A 35 -6.15 -1.31 1.59
C GLY A 35 -6.71 -0.92 0.22
N ASP A 36 -5.94 -0.17 -0.58
CA ASP A 36 -6.41 0.48 -1.81
C ASP A 36 -6.30 -0.34 -3.10
N GLY A 37 -5.58 -1.47 -3.08
CA GLY A 37 -5.32 -2.26 -4.28
C GLY A 37 -6.43 -3.24 -4.64
N HIS A 38 -6.48 -3.69 -5.90
CA HIS A 38 -7.26 -4.87 -6.27
C HIS A 38 -6.66 -5.55 -7.50
N PHE A 39 -6.89 -6.86 -7.61
CA PHE A 39 -6.63 -7.59 -8.86
C PHE A 39 -7.93 -7.65 -9.66
N SER A 40 -7.96 -7.04 -10.84
CA SER A 40 -9.20 -7.02 -11.64
C SER A 40 -9.47 -8.34 -12.36
N ALA A 41 -10.67 -8.52 -12.89
CA ALA A 41 -11.03 -9.72 -13.66
C ALA A 41 -10.17 -9.88 -14.93
N ILE A 42 -9.84 -8.77 -15.58
CA ILE A 42 -8.71 -8.72 -16.52
C ILE A 42 -7.44 -8.81 -15.67
N PRO A 43 -6.48 -9.69 -15.98
CA PRO A 43 -5.30 -9.88 -15.13
C PRO A 43 -4.42 -8.62 -15.08
N GLN A 44 -4.60 -7.83 -14.03
CA GLN A 44 -3.80 -6.64 -13.71
C GLN A 44 -3.95 -6.33 -12.23
N LEU A 45 -2.90 -5.73 -11.64
CA LEU A 45 -2.99 -5.04 -10.37
C LEU A 45 -3.36 -3.57 -10.64
N VAL A 46 -4.35 -3.07 -9.91
CA VAL A 46 -4.74 -1.66 -9.93
C VAL A 46 -4.71 -1.12 -8.51
N ILE A 47 -4.01 -0.01 -8.30
CA ILE A 47 -4.02 0.74 -7.04
C ILE A 47 -4.38 2.18 -7.34
N CYS A 48 -5.36 2.71 -6.62
CA CYS A 48 -5.77 4.11 -6.73
C CYS A 48 -5.13 4.90 -5.59
N PHE A 49 -4.62 6.09 -5.88
CA PHE A 49 -4.15 7.02 -4.86
C PHE A 49 -4.80 8.37 -5.06
N HIS A 50 -4.83 9.18 -4.00
CA HIS A 50 -5.09 10.62 -4.16
C HIS A 50 -3.93 11.27 -4.94
N GLU A 51 -4.20 12.34 -5.70
CA GLU A 51 -3.18 12.96 -6.57
C GLU A 51 -1.96 13.52 -5.81
N LYS A 52 -2.12 13.80 -4.51
CA LYS A 52 -1.05 14.25 -3.61
C LYS A 52 -0.02 13.14 -3.33
N ASP A 53 -0.41 11.87 -3.48
CA ASP A 53 0.43 10.71 -3.16
C ASP A 53 1.09 10.10 -4.41
N ILE A 54 1.22 10.90 -5.47
CA ILE A 54 1.82 10.47 -6.75
C ILE A 54 3.25 9.96 -6.63
N SER A 55 4.01 10.45 -5.65
CA SER A 55 5.35 9.96 -5.34
C SER A 55 5.35 8.49 -4.95
N VAL A 56 4.32 8.01 -4.23
CA VAL A 56 4.15 6.61 -3.84
C VAL A 56 3.91 5.75 -5.08
N ALA A 57 3.02 6.17 -5.98
CA ALA A 57 2.76 5.46 -7.22
C ALA A 57 4.04 5.30 -8.09
N TYR A 58 4.85 6.36 -8.21
CA TYR A 58 6.13 6.29 -8.93
C TYR A 58 7.19 5.47 -8.18
N PHE A 59 7.19 5.49 -6.85
CA PHE A 59 8.04 4.60 -6.05
C PHE A 59 7.71 3.14 -6.31
N LEU A 60 6.42 2.75 -6.28
CA LEU A 60 6.00 1.38 -6.60
C LEU A 60 6.40 0.99 -8.02
N LYS A 61 6.15 1.87 -9.01
CA LYS A 61 6.59 1.66 -10.40
C LYS A 61 8.09 1.42 -10.49
N LYS A 62 8.90 2.21 -9.78
CA LYS A 62 10.36 2.06 -9.76
C LYS A 62 10.81 0.73 -9.14
N GLN A 63 10.22 0.33 -8.01
CA GLN A 63 10.56 -0.92 -7.34
C GLN A 63 10.13 -2.15 -8.14
N ILE A 64 8.93 -2.13 -8.71
CA ILE A 64 8.39 -3.22 -9.52
C ILE A 64 9.06 -3.24 -10.90
N GLN A 65 9.50 -2.08 -11.43
CA GLN A 65 10.04 -1.87 -12.78
C GLN A 65 9.00 -2.08 -13.91
N TYR A 66 7.73 -2.22 -13.56
CA TYR A 66 6.62 -2.34 -14.49
C TYR A 66 5.46 -1.46 -14.04
N GLY A 67 4.56 -1.18 -14.98
CA GLY A 67 3.30 -0.49 -14.74
C GLY A 67 3.26 0.95 -15.22
N THR A 68 2.05 1.48 -15.23
CA THR A 68 1.71 2.81 -15.72
C THR A 68 1.07 3.62 -14.60
N VAL A 69 1.49 4.87 -14.45
CA VAL A 69 0.88 5.85 -13.55
C VAL A 69 0.14 6.84 -14.42
N SER A 70 -1.16 7.03 -14.18
CA SER A 70 -2.01 7.92 -14.97
C SER A 70 -3.02 8.66 -14.10
N LYS A 71 -3.28 9.93 -14.42
CA LYS A 71 -4.35 10.71 -13.76
C LYS A 71 -5.72 10.20 -14.17
N VAL A 72 -6.65 10.15 -13.22
CA VAL A 72 -8.06 9.86 -13.51
C VAL A 72 -8.73 11.16 -13.97
N LYS A 73 -9.36 11.12 -15.15
CA LYS A 73 -10.03 12.31 -15.73
C LYS A 73 -11.04 12.88 -14.73
N ASN A 74 -11.00 14.20 -14.54
CA ASN A 74 -11.89 14.97 -13.68
C ASN A 74 -11.94 14.52 -12.21
N LYS A 75 -10.90 13.86 -11.70
CA LYS A 75 -10.79 13.46 -10.29
C LYS A 75 -9.41 13.83 -9.74
N LYS A 76 -9.34 14.09 -8.43
CA LYS A 76 -8.09 14.26 -7.67
C LYS A 76 -7.46 12.91 -7.34
N ALA A 77 -7.38 12.04 -8.33
CA ALA A 77 -6.95 10.66 -8.18
C ALA A 77 -6.01 10.25 -9.30
N ILE A 78 -5.10 9.34 -8.97
CA ILE A 78 -4.21 8.68 -9.91
C ILE A 78 -4.41 7.17 -9.81
N LYS A 79 -4.09 6.47 -10.90
CA LYS A 79 -4.04 5.02 -10.93
C LYS A 79 -2.62 4.56 -11.21
N PHE A 80 -2.15 3.61 -10.43
CA PHE A 80 -1.02 2.77 -10.77
C PHE A 80 -1.55 1.41 -11.24
N VAL A 81 -1.23 1.03 -12.48
CA VAL A 81 -1.71 -0.20 -13.10
C VAL A 81 -0.54 -1.04 -13.58
N VAL A 82 -0.51 -2.32 -13.21
CA VAL A 82 0.45 -3.30 -13.73
C VAL A 82 -0.32 -4.41 -14.44
N SER A 83 -0.23 -4.43 -15.76
CA SER A 83 -0.83 -5.46 -16.63
C SER A 83 0.20 -6.30 -17.38
N HIS A 84 1.47 -5.85 -17.41
CA HIS A 84 2.54 -6.59 -18.08
C HIS A 84 2.83 -7.90 -17.35
N PHE A 85 2.89 -9.01 -18.09
CA PHE A 85 3.03 -10.37 -17.54
C PHE A 85 4.23 -10.50 -16.57
N LEU A 86 5.42 -10.04 -16.96
CA LEU A 86 6.60 -10.09 -16.08
C LEU A 86 6.44 -9.24 -14.81
N GLY A 87 5.69 -8.14 -14.89
CA GLY A 87 5.36 -7.31 -13.74
C GLY A 87 4.43 -8.03 -12.78
N LEU A 88 3.40 -8.69 -13.31
CA LEU A 88 2.49 -9.52 -12.53
C LEU A 88 3.21 -10.70 -11.89
N LYS A 89 4.08 -11.41 -12.61
CA LYS A 89 4.92 -12.48 -12.04
C LYS A 89 5.77 -12.00 -10.88
N LYS A 90 6.36 -10.81 -10.99
CA LYS A 90 7.14 -10.20 -9.90
C LYS A 90 6.26 -9.84 -8.71
N ILE A 91 5.10 -9.22 -8.93
CA ILE A 91 4.12 -8.94 -7.86
C ILE A 91 3.73 -10.22 -7.15
N CYS A 92 3.40 -11.28 -7.89
CA CYS A 92 3.03 -12.57 -7.29
C CYS A 92 4.10 -13.08 -6.31
N ARG A 93 5.36 -13.09 -6.73
CA ARG A 93 6.48 -13.49 -5.87
C ARG A 93 6.64 -12.59 -4.64
N LEU A 94 6.47 -11.28 -4.81
CA LEU A 94 6.60 -10.31 -3.72
C LEU A 94 5.52 -10.49 -2.65
N VAL A 95 4.27 -10.70 -3.06
CA VAL A 95 3.11 -10.66 -2.14
C VAL A 95 2.62 -12.05 -1.72
N HIS A 96 3.17 -13.11 -2.30
CA HIS A 96 2.83 -14.49 -1.94
C HIS A 96 2.94 -14.70 -0.42
N ASN A 97 1.83 -15.16 0.16
CA ASN A 97 1.59 -15.40 1.58
C ASN A 97 1.74 -14.18 2.50
N LYS A 98 1.59 -12.97 1.94
CA LYS A 98 1.70 -11.71 2.70
C LYS A 98 0.42 -10.88 2.72
N LEU A 99 -0.60 -11.26 1.94
CA LEU A 99 -1.94 -10.65 1.97
C LEU A 99 -2.72 -11.13 3.19
N GLN A 100 -3.51 -10.25 3.79
CA GLN A 100 -4.29 -10.52 5.00
C GLN A 100 -5.81 -10.53 4.77
N HIS A 101 -6.31 -9.82 3.75
CA HIS A 101 -7.74 -9.71 3.47
C HIS A 101 -8.22 -10.86 2.58
N HIS A 102 -9.32 -11.51 2.98
CA HIS A 102 -9.81 -12.71 2.30
C HIS A 102 -10.17 -12.43 0.85
N THR A 103 -10.88 -11.32 0.61
CA THR A 103 -11.23 -10.86 -0.73
C THR A 103 -10.02 -10.67 -1.64
N LYS A 104 -8.91 -10.12 -1.14
CA LYS A 104 -7.69 -9.89 -1.95
C LYS A 104 -6.97 -11.21 -2.26
N ILE A 105 -6.94 -12.13 -1.31
CA ILE A 105 -6.41 -13.49 -1.48
C ILE A 105 -7.22 -14.23 -2.56
N GLU A 106 -8.55 -14.14 -2.51
CA GLU A 106 -9.43 -14.74 -3.51
C GLU A 106 -9.18 -14.13 -4.90
N GLN A 107 -9.12 -12.80 -5.00
CA GLN A 107 -8.83 -12.11 -6.25
C GLN A 107 -7.48 -12.54 -6.85
N TYR A 108 -6.43 -12.60 -6.03
CA TYR A 108 -5.13 -13.12 -6.44
C TYR A 108 -5.27 -14.56 -6.99
N ASN A 109 -5.88 -15.44 -6.21
CA ASN A 109 -5.98 -16.87 -6.50
C ASN A 109 -6.87 -17.21 -7.69
N THR A 110 -7.83 -16.35 -8.03
CA THR A 110 -8.80 -16.61 -9.09
C THR A 110 -8.50 -15.84 -10.38
N ARG A 111 -7.76 -14.72 -10.31
CA ARG A 111 -7.57 -13.79 -11.44
C ARG A 111 -6.13 -13.72 -11.95
N LEU A 112 -5.13 -14.00 -11.10
CA LEU A 112 -3.72 -13.95 -11.51
C LEU A 112 -3.14 -15.33 -11.83
N THR A 113 -3.48 -16.34 -11.03
CA THR A 113 -2.93 -17.71 -11.16
C THR A 113 -3.41 -18.45 -12.41
N LYS A 114 -4.50 -18.00 -13.06
CA LYS A 114 -5.07 -18.60 -14.27
C LYS A 114 -4.35 -18.20 -15.57
N LEU A 115 -3.42 -17.26 -15.51
CA LEU A 115 -2.66 -16.85 -16.69
C LEU A 115 -1.74 -18.00 -17.13
N ALA A 116 -2.12 -18.72 -18.20
CA ALA A 116 -1.42 -19.88 -18.79
C ALA A 116 0.11 -19.78 -19.00
N PRO A 117 0.75 -18.59 -19.22
CA PRO A 117 2.22 -18.51 -19.23
C PRO A 117 2.88 -18.63 -17.84
N PHE A 118 2.11 -18.75 -16.76
CA PHE A 118 2.57 -19.29 -15.49
C PHE A 118 2.65 -20.83 -15.53
N ASN A 119 3.33 -21.41 -16.53
CA ASN A 119 3.96 -22.71 -16.32
C ASN A 119 5.12 -22.47 -15.35
N LEU A 120 4.71 -22.48 -14.10
CA LEU A 120 5.48 -22.29 -12.89
C LEU A 120 5.85 -23.69 -12.40
N ASP A 121 6.50 -24.49 -13.24
CA ASP A 121 7.00 -25.83 -12.85
C ASP A 121 8.06 -25.74 -11.72
N ASP A 122 8.48 -24.52 -11.38
CA ASP A 122 9.35 -24.16 -10.25
C ASP A 122 8.58 -23.47 -9.07
N CYS A 123 7.25 -23.45 -9.12
CA CYS A 123 6.35 -22.94 -8.07
C CYS A 123 5.28 -23.99 -7.77
N ASN A 124 5.59 -24.92 -6.88
CA ASN A 124 4.58 -25.83 -6.33
C ASN A 124 3.58 -25.14 -5.37
N SER A 125 3.35 -23.82 -5.47
CA SER A 125 2.39 -23.06 -4.63
C SER A 125 2.04 -21.70 -5.23
N CYS A 126 1.37 -21.69 -6.38
CA CYS A 126 1.08 -20.42 -7.07
C CYS A 126 -0.13 -19.68 -6.49
N LYS A 127 -0.89 -20.35 -5.63
CA LYS A 127 -1.93 -19.74 -4.79
C LYS A 127 -1.30 -19.08 -3.56
N THR A 128 -1.85 -17.96 -3.14
CA THR A 128 -1.53 -17.34 -1.86
C THR A 128 -2.55 -17.77 -0.81
N GLU A 129 -2.13 -17.83 0.44
CA GLU A 129 -3.02 -18.03 1.58
C GLU A 129 -2.74 -16.97 2.65
N LYS A 130 -3.67 -16.84 3.60
CA LYS A 130 -3.47 -15.97 4.76
C LYS A 130 -2.47 -16.65 5.68
N LYS A 131 -1.31 -16.01 5.91
CA LYS A 131 -0.37 -16.42 6.96
C LYS A 131 -0.35 -15.39 8.06
N SER A 132 -0.40 -15.87 9.31
CA SER A 132 -0.21 -15.00 10.47
C SER A 132 1.24 -14.53 10.51
N PHE A 133 1.44 -13.26 10.82
CA PHE A 133 2.74 -12.66 11.09
C PHE A 133 2.60 -11.52 12.10
N VAL A 134 3.69 -11.21 12.79
CA VAL A 134 3.73 -10.12 13.77
C VAL A 134 3.78 -8.77 13.04
N LEU A 135 2.77 -7.93 13.22
CA LEU A 135 2.62 -6.65 12.51
C LEU A 135 3.78 -5.66 12.76
N THR A 136 4.45 -5.76 13.91
CA THR A 136 5.56 -4.88 14.30
C THR A 136 6.91 -5.32 13.73
N GLU A 137 7.00 -6.51 13.14
CA GLU A 137 8.25 -7.09 12.63
C GLU A 137 8.41 -6.96 11.12
N ASN A 138 7.43 -6.37 10.43
CA ASN A 138 7.47 -6.20 8.99
C ASN A 138 6.75 -4.91 8.56
N SER A 139 6.82 -4.61 7.26
CA SER A 139 6.29 -3.35 6.72
C SER A 139 4.83 -3.41 6.26
N TRP A 140 4.10 -4.51 6.52
CA TRP A 140 2.70 -4.66 6.07
C TRP A 140 1.82 -3.57 6.66
N PHE A 141 1.90 -3.34 7.97
CA PHE A 141 1.06 -2.34 8.63
C PHE A 141 1.38 -0.93 8.12
N ALA A 142 2.63 -0.63 7.81
CA ALA A 142 3.00 0.67 7.22
C ALA A 142 2.38 0.88 5.83
N GLY A 143 2.32 -0.17 5.01
CA GLY A 143 1.66 -0.13 3.71
C GLY A 143 0.14 0.01 3.84
N PHE A 144 -0.46 -0.75 4.76
CA PHE A 144 -1.90 -0.73 5.02
C PHE A 144 -2.35 0.62 5.60
N PHE A 145 -1.60 1.15 6.57
CA PHE A 145 -1.86 2.45 7.16
C PHE A 145 -1.72 3.61 6.17
N LEU A 146 -0.82 3.49 5.18
CA LEU A 146 -0.71 4.49 4.12
C LEU A 146 -2.00 4.57 3.27
N SER A 147 -2.74 3.48 3.17
CA SER A 147 -4.02 3.41 2.45
C SER A 147 -5.20 3.89 3.30
N ASP A 148 -5.45 3.23 4.44
CA ASP A 148 -6.68 3.44 5.22
C ASP A 148 -6.45 4.11 6.59
N GLY A 149 -5.21 4.52 6.88
CA GLY A 149 -4.83 5.15 8.13
C GLY A 149 -4.94 6.67 8.12
N SER A 150 -5.09 7.26 9.30
CA SER A 150 -5.07 8.71 9.50
C SER A 150 -4.41 9.11 10.81
N PHE A 151 -3.63 10.19 10.75
CA PHE A 151 -3.14 10.93 11.91
C PHE A 151 -3.95 12.22 12.01
N GLN A 152 -4.57 12.45 13.17
CA GLN A 152 -5.44 13.59 13.40
C GLN A 152 -5.04 14.32 14.69
N ILE A 153 -5.08 15.65 14.63
CA ILE A 153 -5.01 16.51 15.81
C ILE A 153 -6.40 17.11 16.00
N LYS A 154 -7.09 16.73 17.06
CA LYS A 154 -8.43 17.26 17.39
C LYS A 154 -8.28 18.29 18.50
N ILE A 155 -8.71 19.52 18.24
CA ILE A 155 -8.70 20.63 19.20
C ILE A 155 -10.15 20.83 19.65
N LEU A 156 -10.42 20.54 20.92
CA LEU A 156 -11.77 20.58 21.50
C LEU A 156 -11.88 21.76 22.46
N HIS A 157 -12.78 22.68 22.15
CA HIS A 157 -13.13 23.79 23.04
C HIS A 157 -14.30 23.36 23.90
N LYS A 158 -14.16 23.48 25.23
CA LYS A 158 -15.22 23.13 26.19
C LYS A 158 -15.64 24.41 26.91
N ASN A 159 -16.94 24.65 27.01
CA ASN A 159 -17.49 25.88 27.62
C ASN A 159 -17.00 26.16 29.04
N ASN A 160 -16.56 25.11 29.77
CA ASN A 160 -16.12 25.20 31.17
C ASN A 160 -14.58 25.19 31.31
N ARG A 161 -13.81 25.41 30.24
CA ARG A 161 -12.35 25.45 30.29
C ARG A 161 -11.82 26.61 29.45
N GLU A 162 -10.91 27.40 30.02
CA GLU A 162 -10.26 28.51 29.30
C GLU A 162 -9.33 28.02 28.19
N LEU A 163 -8.65 26.89 28.39
CA LEU A 163 -7.73 26.32 27.41
C LEU A 163 -8.37 25.15 26.63
N PRO A 164 -8.09 25.02 25.33
CA PRO A 164 -8.59 23.91 24.52
C PRO A 164 -7.93 22.59 24.91
N GLU A 165 -8.69 21.49 24.83
CA GLU A 165 -8.18 20.14 24.95
C GLU A 165 -7.64 19.66 23.60
N ILE A 166 -6.37 19.31 23.54
CA ILE A 166 -5.71 18.80 22.33
C ILE A 166 -5.63 17.28 22.41
N ARG A 167 -6.19 16.57 21.42
CA ARG A 167 -6.11 15.12 21.28
C ARG A 167 -5.33 14.74 20.04
N LEU A 168 -4.34 13.87 20.20
CA LEU A 168 -3.67 13.19 19.10
C LEU A 168 -4.39 11.86 18.86
N VAL A 169 -4.84 11.62 17.64
CA VAL A 169 -5.61 10.43 17.27
C VAL A 169 -4.93 9.74 16.11
N ILE A 170 -4.72 8.43 16.25
CA ILE A 170 -4.33 7.51 15.18
C ILE A 170 -5.53 6.62 14.93
N GLN A 171 -5.99 6.54 13.70
CA GLN A 171 -7.20 5.80 13.33
C GLN A 171 -6.96 5.04 12.03
N VAL A 172 -7.52 3.84 11.93
CA VAL A 172 -7.60 3.04 10.71
C VAL A 172 -9.05 2.60 10.56
N ASP A 173 -9.65 2.88 9.41
CA ASP A 173 -11.04 2.52 9.14
C ASP A 173 -11.08 1.34 8.18
N GLN A 174 -11.58 0.20 8.63
CA GLN A 174 -11.65 -1.03 7.83
C GLN A 174 -13.07 -1.57 7.80
N LYS A 175 -13.56 -1.91 6.60
CA LYS A 175 -14.80 -2.66 6.42
C LYS A 175 -14.49 -4.16 6.45
N ASP A 176 -15.50 -4.98 6.76
CA ASP A 176 -15.36 -6.44 6.66
C ASP A 176 -14.82 -6.83 5.27
N SER A 177 -13.68 -7.53 5.24
CA SER A 177 -12.80 -7.67 4.07
C SER A 177 -12.23 -9.06 3.86
#